data_AF-A0A4R6DJP9-F1
#
_entry.id   AF-A0A4R6DJP9-F1
#
_cell.length_a   1.000
_cell.length_b   1.000
_cell.length_c   1.000
_cell.angle_alpha   90.00
_cell.angle_beta   90.00
_cell.angle_gamma   90.00
#
_symmetry.space_group_name_H-M   'P 1'
#
loop_
_entity.id
_entity.type
_entity.pdbx_description
1 polymer ?
#
loop_
_entity_poly.entity_id
_entity_poly.type
_entity_poly.pdbx_seq_one_letter_code
_entity_poly.pdbx_strand_id
1 'polypeptide(L)'
;MTQTGIKTRSTKDGGTENFNEIRFEDKKGSEQLFIHAEKNQDSKNIDHNESVTVGNDRTESVGNNETINIGTNRNESVEKNETISIGANRSESVGGNETVTVGQDRSVTIGNNDALDLGPFLAALAAHALAGGYRPSPCLVYASSDLGDRAALLLNTPAG
;
A
#
# COMPACT_ATOMS: atom_id res chain seq x y z
N MET A 1 32.49 -24.53 -23.36
CA MET A 1 32.09 -23.19 -22.89
C MET A 1 30.57 -23.19 -22.87
N THR A 2 29.94 -22.80 -21.76
CA THR A 2 28.47 -22.80 -21.61
C THR A 2 27.90 -21.38 -21.58
N GLN A 3 28.76 -20.36 -21.58
CA GLN A 3 28.34 -18.96 -21.59
C GLN A 3 28.47 -18.36 -22.99
N THR A 4 27.49 -17.54 -23.36
CA THR A 4 27.48 -16.73 -24.58
C THR A 4 26.94 -15.34 -24.28
N GLY A 5 27.29 -14.32 -25.08
CA GLY A 5 26.79 -12.98 -24.86
C GLY A 5 27.59 -11.87 -25.53
N ILE A 6 27.21 -10.63 -25.22
CA ILE A 6 27.89 -9.42 -25.68
C ILE A 6 28.25 -8.59 -24.45
N LYS A 7 29.53 -8.21 -24.36
CA LYS A 7 30.04 -7.30 -23.35
C LYS A 7 30.69 -6.11 -24.05
N THR A 8 30.25 -4.91 -23.74
CA THR A 8 30.81 -3.65 -24.26
C THR A 8 31.52 -2.90 -23.16
N ARG A 9 32.52 -2.09 -23.51
CA ARG A 9 33.29 -1.28 -22.57
C ARG A 9 33.04 0.20 -22.83
N SER A 10 32.93 0.98 -21.77
CA SER A 10 32.84 2.43 -21.90
C SER A 10 34.08 3.00 -22.59
N THR A 11 33.89 3.95 -23.49
CA THR A 11 34.97 4.50 -24.33
C THR A 11 35.73 5.64 -23.65
N LYS A 12 36.86 6.03 -24.24
CA LYS A 12 37.73 7.15 -23.87
C LYS A 12 38.50 6.98 -22.55
N ASP A 13 37.94 6.32 -21.53
CA ASP A 13 38.63 6.03 -20.25
C ASP A 13 38.00 4.84 -19.45
N GLY A 14 37.24 3.94 -20.08
CA GLY A 14 36.56 2.84 -19.35
C GLY A 14 37.51 1.75 -18.83
N GLY A 15 37.54 1.57 -17.51
CA GLY A 15 38.22 0.48 -16.80
C GLY A 15 37.52 -0.88 -16.95
N THR A 16 38.05 -1.91 -16.29
CA THR A 16 37.49 -3.29 -16.33
C THR A 16 36.11 -3.41 -15.70
N GLU A 17 35.78 -2.50 -14.78
CA GLU A 17 34.49 -2.37 -14.13
C GLU A 17 33.43 -1.61 -14.97
N ASN A 18 33.85 -0.88 -16.00
CA ASN A 18 32.97 -0.02 -16.80
C ASN A 18 32.45 -0.76 -18.04
N PHE A 19 31.35 -1.50 -17.88
CA PHE A 19 30.80 -2.31 -18.96
C PHE A 19 29.26 -2.43 -18.95
N ASN A 20 28.71 -2.67 -20.13
CA ASN A 20 27.35 -3.20 -20.28
C ASN A 20 27.45 -4.66 -20.73
N GLU A 21 26.57 -5.52 -20.24
CA GLU A 21 26.60 -6.95 -20.54
C GLU A 21 25.19 -7.52 -20.70
N ILE A 22 25.01 -8.34 -21.74
CA ILE A 22 23.92 -9.31 -21.83
C ILE A 22 24.59 -10.66 -22.02
N ARG A 23 24.41 -11.56 -21.05
CA ARG A 23 25.04 -12.89 -21.03
C ARG A 23 24.02 -13.98 -20.72
N PHE A 24 24.09 -15.05 -21.49
CA PHE A 24 23.39 -16.31 -21.28
C PHE A 24 24.36 -17.34 -20.68
N GLU A 25 23.91 -18.10 -19.70
CA GLU A 25 24.55 -19.29 -19.15
C GLU A 25 23.66 -20.51 -19.44
N ASP A 26 24.18 -21.46 -20.21
CA ASP A 26 23.48 -22.69 -20.64
C ASP A 26 23.96 -23.93 -19.88
N LYS A 27 24.64 -23.75 -18.74
CA LYS A 27 25.00 -24.86 -17.85
C LYS A 27 23.73 -25.43 -17.20
N LYS A 28 23.37 -26.65 -17.60
CA LYS A 28 22.21 -27.39 -17.08
C LYS A 28 22.10 -27.33 -15.55
N GLY A 29 20.96 -26.86 -15.05
CA GLY A 29 20.66 -26.73 -13.62
C GLY A 29 21.24 -25.46 -12.96
N SER A 30 21.80 -24.55 -13.74
CA SER A 30 22.34 -23.26 -13.30
C SER A 30 22.19 -22.20 -14.38
N GLU A 31 21.16 -22.34 -15.22
CA GLU A 31 20.88 -21.45 -16.33
C GLU A 31 20.59 -20.03 -15.83
N GLN A 32 21.11 -19.03 -16.54
CA GLN A 32 20.93 -17.63 -16.15
C GLN A 32 20.94 -16.71 -17.38
N LEU A 33 20.05 -15.72 -17.37
CA LEU A 33 20.21 -14.50 -18.15
C LEU A 33 20.71 -13.38 -17.23
N PHE A 34 21.86 -12.81 -17.55
CA PHE A 34 22.45 -11.68 -16.84
C PHE A 34 22.38 -10.43 -17.73
N ILE A 35 21.78 -9.37 -17.20
CA ILE A 35 21.72 -8.06 -17.84
C ILE A 35 22.34 -7.05 -16.87
N HIS A 36 23.33 -6.32 -17.34
CA HIS A 36 23.99 -5.26 -16.59
C HIS A 36 24.06 -3.99 -17.41
N ALA A 37 23.54 -2.91 -16.86
CA ALA A 37 23.71 -1.55 -17.36
C ALA A 37 24.62 -0.78 -16.39
N GLU A 38 25.67 -0.14 -16.92
CA GLU A 38 26.63 0.60 -16.08
C GLU A 38 26.02 1.84 -15.42
N LYS A 39 25.04 2.47 -16.08
CA LYS A 39 24.50 3.77 -15.65
C LYS A 39 22.98 3.82 -15.62
N ASN A 40 22.35 3.81 -16.79
CA ASN A 40 20.90 3.87 -16.93
C ASN A 40 20.41 2.63 -17.68
N GLN A 41 19.27 2.07 -17.27
CA GLN A 41 18.60 0.99 -17.97
C GLN A 41 17.15 1.37 -18.26
N ASP A 42 16.90 1.87 -19.47
CA ASP A 42 15.54 2.09 -19.98
C ASP A 42 15.01 0.79 -20.59
N SER A 43 14.69 -0.18 -19.73
CA SER A 43 14.40 -1.56 -20.16
C SER A 43 13.00 -1.78 -20.73
N LYS A 44 12.03 -0.91 -20.41
CA LYS A 44 10.62 -1.13 -20.71
C LYS A 44 9.97 0.14 -21.21
N ASN A 45 9.71 0.18 -22.52
CA ASN A 45 8.80 1.11 -23.16
C ASN A 45 7.89 0.28 -24.06
N ILE A 46 6.64 0.06 -23.62
CA ILE A 46 5.73 -0.92 -24.21
C ILE A 46 4.45 -0.18 -24.62
N ASP A 47 4.14 -0.17 -25.91
CA ASP A 47 3.01 0.60 -26.44
C ASP A 47 1.64 -0.02 -26.16
N HIS A 48 1.59 -1.30 -25.78
CA HIS A 48 0.34 -2.04 -25.59
C HIS A 48 0.33 -2.77 -24.25
N ASN A 49 0.76 -4.04 -24.22
CA ASN A 49 0.60 -4.92 -23.07
C ASN A 49 1.94 -5.50 -22.63
N GLU A 50 2.16 -5.53 -21.33
CA GLU A 50 3.25 -6.28 -20.70
C GLU A 50 2.67 -7.37 -19.79
N SER A 51 3.26 -8.57 -19.83
CA SER A 51 2.99 -9.64 -18.88
C SER A 51 4.30 -10.23 -18.38
N VAL A 52 4.39 -10.43 -17.07
CA VAL A 52 5.56 -11.00 -16.41
C VAL A 52 5.11 -12.18 -15.57
N THR A 53 5.74 -13.34 -15.78
CA THR A 53 5.52 -14.55 -14.97
C THR A 53 6.84 -15.00 -14.40
N VAL A 54 6.88 -15.22 -13.09
CA VAL A 54 8.04 -15.77 -12.36
C VAL A 54 7.60 -17.09 -11.74
N GLY A 55 8.29 -18.17 -12.08
CA GLY A 55 7.88 -19.52 -11.67
C GLY A 55 8.20 -19.90 -10.22
N ASN A 56 9.08 -19.13 -9.57
CA ASN A 56 9.47 -19.35 -8.18
C ASN A 56 9.48 -18.02 -7.40
N ASP A 57 10.63 -17.41 -7.20
CA ASP A 57 10.77 -16.21 -6.36
C ASP A 57 11.22 -14.98 -7.18
N ARG A 58 10.72 -13.79 -6.80
CA ARG A 58 11.24 -12.50 -7.26
C ARG A 58 11.73 -11.70 -6.06
N THR A 59 12.89 -11.06 -6.20
CA THR A 59 13.41 -10.08 -5.25
C THR A 59 13.75 -8.81 -5.99
N GLU A 60 13.40 -7.66 -5.41
CA GLU A 60 13.69 -6.33 -5.93
C GLU A 60 14.31 -5.49 -4.82
N SER A 61 15.33 -4.71 -5.17
CA SER A 61 16.03 -3.83 -4.24
C SER A 61 16.31 -2.51 -4.93
N VAL A 62 15.75 -1.43 -4.38
CA VAL A 62 15.95 -0.06 -4.86
C VAL A 62 16.76 0.70 -3.82
N GLY A 63 17.93 1.22 -4.21
CA GLY A 63 18.87 1.84 -3.28
C GLY A 63 18.47 3.25 -2.82
N ASN A 64 17.62 3.94 -3.59
CA ASN A 64 17.16 5.30 -3.28
C ASN A 64 15.63 5.37 -3.31
N ASN A 65 15.04 5.83 -4.42
CA ASN A 65 13.60 6.09 -4.52
C ASN A 65 12.97 5.22 -5.60
N GLU A 66 11.75 4.76 -5.33
CA GLU A 66 10.85 4.13 -6.29
C GLU A 66 9.57 4.96 -6.39
N THR A 67 9.10 5.19 -7.62
CA THR A 67 7.82 5.84 -7.90
C THR A 67 7.02 4.98 -8.86
N ILE A 68 5.81 4.61 -8.48
CA ILE A 68 4.89 3.82 -9.30
C ILE A 68 3.65 4.68 -9.59
N ASN A 69 3.39 4.94 -10.87
CA ASN A 69 2.19 5.66 -11.31
C ASN A 69 1.29 4.70 -12.09
N ILE A 70 0.05 4.54 -11.64
CA ILE A 70 -0.98 3.77 -12.33
C ILE A 70 -2.04 4.73 -12.84
N GLY A 71 -2.30 4.74 -14.16
CA GLY A 71 -3.22 5.69 -14.77
C GLY A 71 -4.71 5.39 -14.55
N THR A 72 -5.04 4.15 -14.23
CA THR A 72 -6.42 3.71 -13.97
C THR A 72 -6.49 2.88 -12.68
N ASN A 73 -6.49 1.55 -12.78
CA ASN A 73 -6.71 0.66 -11.65
C ASN A 73 -5.47 -0.19 -11.34
N ARG A 74 -5.17 -0.34 -10.05
CA ARG A 74 -4.25 -1.37 -9.53
C ARG A 74 -5.09 -2.42 -8.80
N ASN A 75 -4.87 -3.69 -9.10
CA ASN A 75 -5.42 -4.82 -8.35
C ASN A 75 -4.27 -5.71 -7.90
N GLU A 76 -4.27 -6.11 -6.64
CA GLU A 76 -3.21 -6.89 -6.01
C GLU A 76 -3.82 -8.01 -5.19
N SER A 77 -3.37 -9.25 -5.43
CA SER A 77 -3.80 -10.44 -4.68
C SER A 77 -2.58 -11.12 -4.08
N VAL A 78 -2.63 -11.37 -2.78
CA VAL A 78 -1.60 -12.11 -2.04
C VAL A 78 -2.28 -13.29 -1.37
N GLU A 79 -1.99 -14.50 -1.84
CA GLU A 79 -2.71 -15.72 -1.45
C GLU A 79 -2.41 -16.20 -0.02
N LYS A 80 -1.32 -15.72 0.58
CA LYS A 80 -0.88 -16.11 1.93
C LYS A 80 -0.71 -14.90 2.83
N ASN A 81 0.51 -14.39 2.92
CA ASN A 81 0.87 -13.36 3.89
C ASN A 81 1.51 -12.17 3.18
N GLU A 82 1.10 -10.98 3.58
CA GLU A 82 1.74 -9.72 3.23
C GLU A 82 2.38 -9.12 4.50
N THR A 83 3.54 -8.48 4.36
CA THR A 83 4.19 -7.74 5.45
C THR A 83 4.78 -6.46 4.89
N ILE A 84 4.40 -5.33 5.49
CA ILE A 84 4.85 -4.00 5.10
C ILE A 84 5.58 -3.41 6.31
N SER A 85 6.83 -2.96 6.11
CA SER A 85 7.63 -2.30 7.13
C SER A 85 8.06 -0.92 6.62
N ILE A 86 7.73 0.12 7.38
CA ILE A 86 8.01 1.51 7.03
C ILE A 86 8.79 2.13 8.19
N GLY A 87 10.01 2.60 7.91
CA GLY A 87 10.93 3.09 8.94
C GLY A 87 10.60 4.49 9.46
N ALA A 88 9.85 5.29 8.69
CA ALA A 88 9.49 6.65 9.06
C ALA A 88 7.96 6.84 9.02
N ASN A 89 7.41 7.37 7.92
CA ASN A 89 6.01 7.76 7.84
C ASN A 89 5.30 7.05 6.69
N ARG A 90 4.05 6.62 6.93
CA ARG A 90 3.08 6.24 5.89
C ARG A 90 2.03 7.34 5.80
N SER A 91 1.73 7.79 4.58
CA SER A 91 0.63 8.71 4.29
C SER A 91 -0.25 8.10 3.22
N GLU A 92 -1.55 8.09 3.44
CA GLU A 92 -2.55 7.50 2.56
C GLU A 92 -3.69 8.50 2.40
N SER A 93 -4.13 8.72 1.16
CA SER A 93 -5.20 9.63 0.82
C SER A 93 -6.12 8.95 -0.18
N VAL A 94 -7.38 8.78 0.23
CA VAL A 94 -8.42 8.13 -0.58
C VAL A 94 -9.46 9.18 -0.90
N GLY A 95 -9.61 9.50 -2.20
CA GLY A 95 -10.59 10.51 -2.65
C GLY A 95 -12.04 10.02 -2.65
N GLY A 96 -12.23 8.70 -2.61
CA GLY A 96 -13.54 8.04 -2.54
C GLY A 96 -13.71 7.27 -1.23
N ASN A 97 -14.30 6.08 -1.33
CA ASN A 97 -14.50 5.22 -0.16
C ASN A 97 -13.31 4.29 0.04
N GLU A 98 -12.91 4.11 1.30
CA GLU A 98 -12.04 3.02 1.74
C GLU A 98 -12.90 1.94 2.39
N THR A 99 -12.60 0.66 2.14
CA THR A 99 -13.27 -0.47 2.81
C THR A 99 -12.23 -1.50 3.18
N VAL A 100 -12.16 -1.81 4.47
CA VAL A 100 -11.27 -2.83 5.03
C VAL A 100 -12.13 -3.93 5.65
N THR A 101 -11.98 -5.15 5.14
CA THR A 101 -12.64 -6.34 5.72
C THR A 101 -11.59 -7.22 6.37
N VAL A 102 -11.75 -7.51 7.66
CA VAL A 102 -10.88 -8.41 8.41
C VAL A 102 -11.71 -9.61 8.87
N GLY A 103 -11.36 -10.80 8.41
CA GLY A 103 -12.13 -12.02 8.70
C GLY A 103 -11.94 -12.59 10.11
N GLN A 104 -10.86 -12.19 10.79
CA GLN A 104 -10.54 -12.55 12.18
C GLN A 104 -10.26 -11.25 12.96
N ASP A 105 -9.16 -11.19 13.71
CA ASP A 105 -8.86 -10.04 14.56
C ASP A 105 -8.07 -8.95 13.82
N ARG A 106 -8.42 -7.69 14.11
CA ARG A 106 -7.60 -6.52 13.80
C ARG A 106 -7.03 -5.97 15.09
N SER A 107 -5.71 -6.02 15.24
CA SER A 107 -4.98 -5.39 16.35
C SER A 107 -4.26 -4.14 15.86
N VAL A 108 -4.42 -3.03 16.59
CA VAL A 108 -3.72 -1.77 16.34
C VAL A 108 -3.10 -1.31 17.65
N THR A 109 -1.80 -1.03 17.64
CA THR A 109 -1.10 -0.43 18.78
C THR A 109 -0.61 0.94 18.37
N ILE A 110 -1.15 1.97 19.02
CA ILE A 110 -0.74 3.36 18.82
C ILE A 110 0.09 3.79 20.02
N GLY A 111 1.33 4.20 19.79
CA GLY A 111 2.23 4.61 20.86
C GLY A 111 1.86 5.94 21.53
N ASN A 112 1.30 6.87 20.75
CA ASN A 112 0.94 8.21 21.22
C ASN A 112 -0.56 8.46 21.09
N ASN A 113 -1.01 8.97 19.94
CA ASN A 113 -2.40 9.37 19.74
C ASN A 113 -2.98 8.80 18.46
N ASP A 114 -4.21 8.32 18.54
CA ASP A 114 -5.05 7.98 17.39
C ASP A 114 -6.16 9.02 17.30
N ALA A 115 -6.22 9.76 16.19
CA ALA A 115 -7.20 10.82 15.97
C ALA A 115 -8.10 10.43 14.81
N LEU A 116 -9.40 10.36 15.09
CA LEU A 116 -10.43 10.07 14.11
C LEU A 116 -11.43 11.22 14.08
N ASP A 117 -11.50 11.91 12.94
CA ASP A 117 -12.55 12.89 12.67
C ASP A 117 -13.65 12.22 11.83
N LEU A 118 -14.84 12.04 12.42
CA LEU A 118 -16.01 11.45 11.77
C LEU A 118 -17.01 12.51 11.26
N GLY A 119 -16.59 13.78 11.23
CA GLY A 119 -17.45 14.89 10.85
C GLY A 119 -18.71 14.98 11.75
N PRO A 120 -19.85 15.45 11.21
CA PRO A 120 -21.03 15.75 12.01
C PRO A 120 -21.74 14.50 12.57
N PHE A 121 -21.39 13.29 12.12
CA PHE A 121 -22.08 12.06 12.52
C PHE A 121 -21.76 11.65 13.98
N LEU A 122 -20.60 12.08 14.53
CA LEU A 122 -20.19 11.74 15.90
C LEU A 122 -20.99 12.47 16.99
N ALA A 123 -21.59 13.63 16.66
CA ALA A 123 -22.31 14.44 17.64
C ALA A 123 -23.48 13.67 18.28
N ALA A 124 -24.16 12.81 17.53
CA ALA A 124 -25.33 12.08 18.01
C ALA A 124 -25.02 10.90 18.96
N LEU A 125 -23.84 10.29 18.87
CA LEU A 125 -23.46 9.12 19.69
C LEU A 125 -22.82 9.53 21.02
N ALA A 126 -22.00 10.59 21.03
CA ALA A 126 -21.35 11.11 22.24
C ALA A 126 -22.37 11.52 23.32
N ALA A 127 -23.55 11.99 22.90
CA ALA A 127 -24.61 12.40 23.80
C ALA A 127 -25.25 11.23 24.59
N HIS A 128 -25.09 9.98 24.12
CA HIS A 128 -25.54 8.78 24.85
C HIS A 128 -24.52 8.30 25.90
N ALA A 129 -23.22 8.51 25.67
CA ALA A 129 -22.16 8.10 26.60
C ALA A 129 -22.01 9.06 27.79
N LEU A 130 -22.31 10.35 27.60
CA LEU A 130 -22.30 11.37 28.66
C LEU A 130 -23.56 11.34 29.54
N ALA A 131 -24.66 10.77 29.05
CA ALA A 131 -25.87 10.53 29.83
C ALA A 131 -25.74 9.19 30.58
N GLY A 132 -24.96 9.17 31.66
CA GLY A 132 -24.88 8.03 32.56
C GLY A 132 -26.28 7.51 32.95
N GLY A 133 -26.56 6.26 32.59
CA GLY A 133 -27.72 5.49 33.04
C GLY A 133 -28.65 5.03 31.91
N TYR A 134 -28.79 3.71 31.77
CA TYR A 134 -29.90 3.09 31.04
C TYR A 134 -31.24 3.69 31.52
N ARG A 135 -31.96 4.37 30.62
CA ARG A 135 -33.29 4.95 30.90
C ARG A 135 -34.35 4.22 30.05
N PRO A 136 -35.30 3.51 30.66
CA PRO A 136 -36.25 2.63 29.95
C PRO A 136 -37.39 3.34 29.19
N SER A 137 -37.29 4.65 28.94
CA SER A 137 -38.31 5.44 28.23
C SER A 137 -37.68 6.20 27.05
N PRO A 138 -38.44 6.51 25.97
CA PRO A 138 -37.92 7.27 24.84
C PRO A 138 -37.36 8.60 25.34
N CYS A 139 -36.09 8.86 25.06
CA CYS A 139 -35.42 10.10 25.46
C CYS A 139 -34.95 10.84 24.21
N LEU A 140 -35.28 12.13 24.16
CA LEU A 140 -34.79 13.03 23.11
C LEU A 140 -33.45 13.59 23.56
N VAL A 141 -32.39 13.24 22.83
CA VAL A 141 -31.04 13.69 23.14
C VAL A 141 -30.63 14.75 22.14
N TYR A 142 -30.12 15.88 22.67
CA TYR A 142 -29.59 16.99 21.88
C TYR A 142 -28.07 16.99 21.96
N ALA A 143 -27.42 17.11 20.81
CA ALA A 143 -25.99 17.38 20.73
C ALA A 143 -25.76 18.71 20.01
N SER A 144 -24.81 19.49 20.52
CA SER A 144 -24.34 20.73 19.90
C SER A 144 -22.83 20.67 19.72
N SER A 145 -22.33 21.04 18.54
CA SER A 145 -20.91 21.28 18.32
C SER A 145 -20.54 22.72 18.67
N ASP A 146 -19.25 22.99 18.89
CA ASP A 146 -18.71 24.35 19.03
C ASP A 146 -18.89 25.20 17.76
N LEU A 147 -19.26 24.57 16.63
CA LEU A 147 -19.59 25.23 15.36
C LEU A 147 -21.08 25.60 15.24
N GLY A 148 -21.90 25.31 16.26
CA GLY A 148 -23.30 25.72 16.32
C GLY A 148 -24.31 24.76 15.65
N ASP A 149 -23.85 23.63 15.11
CA ASP A 149 -24.73 22.63 14.54
C ASP A 149 -25.49 21.86 15.64
N ARG A 150 -26.81 21.75 15.50
CA ARG A 150 -27.69 21.07 16.46
C ARG A 150 -28.32 19.85 15.80
N ALA A 151 -28.02 18.66 16.32
CA ALA A 151 -28.66 17.41 15.91
C ALA A 151 -29.58 16.91 17.02
N ALA A 152 -30.79 16.46 16.64
CA ALA A 152 -31.74 15.81 17.54
C ALA A 152 -31.99 14.39 17.03
N LEU A 153 -31.71 13.38 17.87
CA LEU A 153 -31.95 11.98 17.53
C LEU A 153 -33.05 11.42 18.43
N LEU A 154 -34.13 10.94 17.81
CA LEU A 154 -35.23 10.26 18.51
C LEU A 154 -34.88 8.77 18.61
N LEU A 155 -34.67 8.28 19.84
CA LEU A 155 -34.26 6.91 20.09
C LEU A 155 -35.48 6.11 20.52
N ASN A 156 -35.99 5.28 19.60
CA ASN A 156 -37.04 4.32 19.89
C ASN A 156 -36.42 3.02 20.41
N THR A 157 -36.90 2.52 21.54
CA THR A 157 -36.59 1.18 22.01
C THR A 157 -37.26 0.16 21.08
N PRO A 158 -36.58 -0.90 20.61
CA PRO A 158 -37.28 -2.03 20.01
C PRO A 158 -38.19 -2.66 21.06
N ALA A 159 -39.47 -2.86 20.71
CA ALA A 159 -40.36 -3.68 21.52
C ALA A 159 -39.78 -5.10 21.58
N GLY A 160 -39.75 -5.68 22.79
CA GLY A 160 -39.21 -7.02 23.05
C GLY A 160 -39.89 -8.13 22.26
#